data_AF-A0A5J4RXM2-F1
#
_entry.id   AF-A0A5J4RXM2-F1
#
_cell.length_a   1.000
_cell.length_b   1.000
_cell.length_c   1.000
_cell.angle_alpha   90.00
_cell.angle_beta   90.00
_cell.angle_gamma   90.00
#
_symmetry.space_group_name_H-M   'P 1'
#
loop_
_entity.id
_entity.type
_entity.pdbx_description
1 polymer ?
#
loop_
_entity_poly.entity_id
_entity_poly.type
_entity_poly.pdbx_seq_one_letter_code
_entity_poly.pdbx_strand_id
1 'polypeptide(L)'
;MNIDFPPPSNGVYNNAGSSRQLANYLEHEDMKRMQKGVYTEGFFNLSEDNLYKNQVVKDIDSNIGQLLKTDAKFYAIHVSPSEKELQRMGSTEQEQAKAMKRYIREVFIPEYAKNFNKGLLAEDIKFYGKIHFDRNRSNNKLNMHCHLIVSRKDQSNKVKMSPLTNHRNTKKGAIKGGFDRVILFENVEKSFDKLFGYDRQLTETFQYCNTMKNGSVTDKLRMQEKEIVGTDIQPNVQSFSQLNDQLIDQSINQSTNQSTFLDGVSTLFSILPSAKDNTLQEDQQPLKPNKKKKRRIIT
;
A
#
# COMPACT_ATOMS: atom_id res chain seq x y z
N MET A 1 0.41 -8.51 -3.30
CA MET A 1 -0.79 -7.66 -3.27
C MET A 1 -0.37 -6.21 -3.03
N ASN A 2 -0.74 -5.26 -3.89
CA ASN A 2 -0.44 -3.84 -3.64
C ASN A 2 -1.64 -3.13 -3.00
N ILE A 3 -1.42 -2.52 -1.83
CA ILE A 3 -2.44 -1.77 -1.10
C ILE A 3 -1.88 -0.39 -0.75
N ASP A 4 -2.63 0.65 -1.07
CA ASP A 4 -2.26 2.03 -0.75
C ASP A 4 -3.40 2.82 -0.12
N PHE A 5 -3.00 3.80 0.70
CA PHE A 5 -3.87 4.79 1.32
C PHE A 5 -3.56 6.13 0.68
N PRO A 6 -4.14 6.43 -0.49
CA PRO A 6 -3.84 7.67 -1.19
C PRO A 6 -4.15 8.88 -0.29
N PRO A 7 -3.35 9.94 -0.35
CA PRO A 7 -3.69 11.19 0.31
C PRO A 7 -4.85 11.88 -0.44
N PRO A 8 -5.64 12.72 0.25
CA PRO A 8 -6.61 13.59 -0.43
C PRO A 8 -5.88 14.50 -1.43
N SER A 9 -6.56 14.83 -2.53
CA SER A 9 -6.04 15.71 -3.59
C SER A 9 -7.15 16.60 -4.11
N ASN A 10 -6.79 17.79 -4.61
CA ASN A 10 -7.78 18.75 -5.11
C ASN A 10 -8.64 18.20 -6.27
N GLY A 11 -8.09 17.27 -7.06
CA GLY A 11 -8.78 16.70 -8.22
C GLY A 11 -9.65 15.47 -7.94
N VAL A 12 -9.22 14.56 -7.07
CA VAL A 12 -9.90 13.26 -6.90
C VAL A 12 -10.87 13.29 -5.71
N TYR A 13 -10.43 13.75 -4.54
CA TYR A 13 -11.29 13.91 -3.37
C TYR A 13 -10.63 14.73 -2.25
N ASN A 14 -11.47 15.42 -1.48
CA ASN A 14 -11.11 15.95 -0.16
C ASN A 14 -11.88 15.20 0.92
N ASN A 15 -11.16 14.53 1.83
CA ASN A 15 -11.80 13.73 2.86
C ASN A 15 -12.28 14.51 4.09
N ALA A 16 -12.02 15.82 4.21
CA ALA A 16 -12.64 16.64 5.26
C ALA A 16 -14.11 16.99 4.94
N GLY A 17 -14.49 16.88 3.66
CA GLY A 17 -15.84 17.14 3.15
C GLY A 17 -16.63 15.87 2.84
N SER A 18 -17.58 16.01 1.91
CA SER A 18 -18.44 14.92 1.42
C SER A 18 -17.66 13.89 0.61
N SER A 19 -18.02 12.62 0.77
CA SER A 19 -17.53 11.50 -0.04
C SER A 19 -18.01 11.52 -1.50
N ARG A 20 -18.93 12.44 -1.84
CA ARG A 20 -19.54 12.57 -3.17
C ARG A 20 -18.53 12.78 -4.28
N GLN A 21 -17.46 13.56 -4.04
CA GLN A 21 -16.43 13.79 -5.06
C GLN A 21 -15.74 12.46 -5.43
N LEU A 22 -15.34 11.68 -4.43
CA LEU A 22 -14.74 10.36 -4.64
C LEU A 22 -15.72 9.41 -5.31
N ALA A 23 -16.96 9.33 -4.83
CA ALA A 23 -17.95 8.42 -5.40
C ALA A 23 -18.30 8.77 -6.86
N ASN A 24 -18.34 10.06 -7.22
CA ASN A 24 -18.49 10.50 -8.62
C ASN A 24 -17.28 10.12 -9.47
N TYR A 25 -16.07 10.28 -8.95
CA TYR A 25 -14.84 9.87 -9.64
C TYR A 25 -14.88 8.37 -9.97
N LEU A 26 -15.28 7.54 -9.00
CA LEU A 26 -15.38 6.09 -9.20
C LEU A 26 -16.43 5.69 -10.24
N GLU A 27 -17.61 6.30 -10.27
CA GLU A 27 -18.59 6.05 -11.33
C GLU A 27 -18.14 6.55 -12.72
N HIS A 28 -17.34 7.62 -12.77
CA HIS A 28 -16.85 8.14 -14.04
C HIS A 28 -15.92 7.16 -14.77
N GLU A 29 -15.18 6.34 -14.02
CA GLU A 29 -14.36 5.27 -14.61
C GLU A 29 -15.23 4.20 -15.30
N ASP A 30 -16.39 3.88 -14.73
CA ASP A 30 -17.34 2.91 -15.29
C ASP A 30 -18.11 3.42 -16.51
N MET A 31 -18.43 4.72 -16.57
CA MET A 31 -19.17 5.29 -17.71
C MET A 31 -18.48 5.01 -19.06
N LYS A 32 -17.14 4.97 -19.09
CA LYS A 32 -16.37 4.63 -20.30
C LYS A 32 -16.56 3.18 -20.74
N ARG A 33 -16.80 2.25 -19.81
CA ARG A 33 -17.11 0.83 -20.09
C ARG A 33 -18.58 0.67 -20.50
N MET A 34 -19.49 1.35 -19.82
CA MET A 34 -20.92 1.36 -20.16
C MET A 34 -21.17 1.89 -21.58
N GLN A 35 -20.46 2.95 -21.99
CA GLN A 35 -20.52 3.47 -23.37
C GLN A 35 -20.12 2.43 -24.43
N LYS A 36 -19.29 1.45 -24.06
CA LYS A 36 -18.88 0.34 -24.92
C LYS A 36 -19.78 -0.89 -24.77
N GLY A 37 -20.88 -0.79 -24.00
CA GLY A 37 -21.76 -1.92 -23.70
C GLY A 37 -21.13 -2.98 -22.79
N VAL A 38 -20.05 -2.64 -22.09
CA VAL A 38 -19.31 -3.57 -21.23
C VAL A 38 -19.86 -3.50 -19.80
N TYR A 39 -19.98 -4.67 -19.17
CA TYR A 39 -20.41 -4.81 -17.79
C TYR A 39 -19.52 -4.05 -16.79
N THR A 40 -20.15 -3.51 -15.75
CA THR A 40 -19.51 -2.76 -14.65
C THR A 40 -20.08 -3.22 -13.32
N GLU A 41 -19.25 -3.23 -12.28
CA GLU A 41 -19.64 -3.63 -10.93
C GLU A 41 -20.27 -2.46 -10.17
N GLY A 42 -21.36 -2.72 -9.43
CA GLY A 42 -21.93 -1.75 -8.49
C GLY A 42 -21.05 -1.54 -7.25
N PHE A 43 -21.41 -0.59 -6.40
CA PHE A 43 -20.79 -0.53 -5.07
C PHE A 43 -21.20 -1.75 -4.25
N PHE A 44 -20.36 -2.15 -3.30
CA PHE A 44 -20.65 -3.24 -2.37
C PHE A 44 -20.19 -2.89 -0.95
N ASN A 45 -20.72 -3.55 0.06
CA ASN A 45 -20.24 -3.47 1.45
C ASN A 45 -20.01 -4.89 2.01
N LEU A 46 -19.99 -5.04 3.33
CA LEU A 46 -19.75 -6.33 3.99
C LEU A 46 -20.74 -7.42 3.57
N SER A 47 -22.01 -7.08 3.34
CA SER A 47 -23.11 -8.03 3.12
C SER A 47 -23.90 -7.82 1.83
N GLU A 48 -23.84 -6.63 1.25
CA GLU A 48 -24.67 -6.21 0.11
C GLU A 48 -23.81 -5.89 -1.11
N ASP A 49 -24.38 -6.15 -2.29
CA ASP A 49 -23.84 -5.83 -3.61
C ASP A 49 -24.76 -4.84 -4.33
N ASN A 50 -24.27 -4.25 -5.42
CA ASN A 50 -25.05 -3.37 -6.33
C ASN A 50 -25.68 -2.15 -5.65
N LEU A 51 -24.99 -1.59 -4.66
CA LEU A 51 -25.40 -0.37 -3.97
C LEU A 51 -25.24 0.85 -4.89
N TYR A 52 -26.21 1.77 -4.79
CA TYR A 52 -26.18 3.02 -5.55
C TYR A 52 -25.28 4.06 -4.87
N LYS A 53 -24.61 4.90 -5.68
CA LYS A 53 -23.76 6.00 -5.17
C LYS A 53 -24.46 6.90 -4.16
N ASN A 54 -25.73 7.27 -4.40
CA ASN A 54 -26.46 8.16 -3.50
C ASN A 54 -26.59 7.57 -2.09
N GLN A 55 -26.78 6.25 -1.98
CA GLN A 55 -26.81 5.52 -0.73
C GLN A 55 -25.44 5.55 -0.05
N VAL A 56 -24.37 5.24 -0.79
CA VAL A 56 -22.97 5.29 -0.30
C VAL A 56 -22.63 6.66 0.28
N VAL A 57 -22.91 7.73 -0.49
CA VAL A 57 -22.64 9.11 -0.09
C VAL A 57 -23.41 9.49 1.17
N LYS A 58 -24.71 9.18 1.22
CA LYS A 58 -25.55 9.45 2.39
C LYS A 58 -25.03 8.74 3.64
N ASP A 59 -24.64 7.48 3.51
CA ASP A 59 -24.23 6.66 4.64
C ASP A 59 -22.87 7.05 5.22
N ILE A 60 -21.92 7.44 4.36
CA ILE A 60 -20.61 7.94 4.78
C ILE A 60 -20.72 9.34 5.36
N ASP A 61 -21.43 10.25 4.68
CA ASP A 61 -21.51 11.66 5.06
C ASP A 61 -22.33 11.89 6.34
N SER A 62 -23.24 10.96 6.68
CA SER A 62 -23.96 10.99 7.96
C SER A 62 -23.17 10.39 9.13
N ASN A 63 -22.12 9.61 8.86
CA ASN A 63 -21.33 8.91 9.89
C ASN A 63 -20.14 9.76 10.39
N ILE A 64 -20.41 10.98 10.86
CA ILE A 64 -19.40 11.99 11.19
C ILE A 64 -19.41 12.43 12.66
N GLY A 65 -19.91 11.58 13.55
CA GLY A 65 -20.18 11.87 14.96
C GLY A 65 -18.98 12.50 15.68
N GLN A 66 -19.19 13.74 16.15
CA GLN A 66 -18.19 14.57 16.84
C GLN A 66 -16.89 14.81 16.04
N LEU A 67 -16.95 14.74 14.71
CA LEU A 67 -15.86 15.19 13.84
C LEU A 67 -16.04 16.68 13.54
N LEU A 68 -14.94 17.43 13.63
CA LEU A 68 -14.92 18.85 13.31
C LEU A 68 -14.93 19.07 11.78
N LYS A 69 -15.10 20.31 11.34
CA LYS A 69 -15.10 20.64 9.90
C LYS A 69 -13.82 20.21 9.19
N THR A 70 -12.67 20.39 9.85
CA THR A 70 -11.33 20.07 9.30
C THR A 70 -10.92 18.62 9.49
N ASP A 71 -11.66 17.85 10.30
CA ASP A 71 -11.39 16.43 10.50
C ASP A 71 -11.65 15.65 9.22
N ALA A 72 -10.77 14.71 8.85
CA ALA A 72 -11.11 13.69 7.85
C ALA A 72 -12.42 12.98 8.26
N LYS A 73 -13.30 12.68 7.31
CA LYS A 73 -14.60 12.00 7.47
C LYS A 73 -14.55 10.56 6.97
N PHE A 74 -13.71 10.32 5.98
CA PHE A 74 -13.45 9.00 5.41
C PHE A 74 -11.98 8.87 4.97
N TYR A 75 -11.60 7.66 4.58
CA TYR A 75 -10.32 7.34 3.98
C TYR A 75 -10.57 6.55 2.70
N ALA A 76 -9.84 6.89 1.65
CA ALA A 76 -9.79 6.05 0.45
C ALA A 76 -8.70 4.99 0.65
N ILE A 77 -8.95 3.79 0.14
CA ILE A 77 -7.99 2.70 0.09
C ILE A 77 -8.05 2.09 -1.30
N HIS A 78 -6.89 1.79 -1.87
CA HIS A 78 -6.80 1.04 -3.11
C HIS A 78 -6.26 -0.35 -2.82
N VAL A 79 -6.90 -1.37 -3.38
CA VAL A 79 -6.49 -2.76 -3.29
C VAL A 79 -6.29 -3.27 -4.70
N SER A 80 -5.06 -3.66 -5.01
CA SER A 80 -4.59 -3.92 -6.37
C SER A 80 -3.77 -5.20 -6.40
N PRO A 81 -4.41 -6.34 -6.71
CA PRO A 81 -3.69 -7.59 -6.85
C PRO A 81 -2.75 -7.55 -8.06
N SER A 82 -1.69 -8.34 -8.02
CA SER A 82 -0.84 -8.59 -9.18
C SER A 82 -1.58 -9.43 -10.22
N GLU A 83 -1.05 -9.49 -11.43
CA GLU A 83 -1.61 -10.36 -12.48
C GLU A 83 -1.68 -11.83 -12.06
N LYS A 84 -0.64 -12.34 -11.38
CA LYS A 84 -0.62 -13.72 -10.84
C LYS A 84 -1.70 -13.93 -9.77
N GLU A 85 -1.92 -12.93 -8.91
CA GLU A 85 -2.98 -12.97 -7.89
C GLU A 85 -4.37 -12.96 -8.52
N LEU A 86 -4.57 -12.15 -9.57
CA LEU A 86 -5.80 -12.10 -10.35
C LEU A 86 -6.11 -13.43 -11.04
N GLN A 87 -5.10 -14.07 -11.63
CA GLN A 87 -5.25 -15.43 -12.20
C GLN A 87 -5.69 -16.45 -11.15
N ARG A 88 -5.28 -16.27 -9.89
CA ARG A 88 -5.72 -17.13 -8.77
C ARG A 88 -7.12 -16.81 -8.27
N MET A 89 -7.57 -15.57 -8.46
CA MET A 89 -8.94 -15.15 -8.12
C MET A 89 -9.98 -15.66 -9.13
N GLY A 90 -9.61 -15.94 -10.38
CA GLY A 90 -10.51 -16.47 -11.38
C GLY A 90 -10.00 -16.34 -12.82
N SER A 91 -10.64 -17.07 -13.73
CA SER A 91 -10.30 -17.04 -15.17
C SER A 91 -11.05 -15.96 -15.94
N THR A 92 -12.18 -15.48 -15.40
CA THR A 92 -13.02 -14.42 -16.01
C THR A 92 -13.08 -13.17 -15.13
N GLU A 93 -13.40 -12.01 -15.72
CA GLU A 93 -13.60 -10.76 -14.96
C GLU A 93 -14.66 -10.95 -13.85
N GLN A 94 -15.74 -11.69 -14.12
CA GLN A 94 -16.82 -11.93 -13.15
C GLN A 94 -16.37 -12.82 -11.99
N GLU A 95 -15.64 -13.90 -12.28
CA GLU A 95 -15.05 -14.76 -11.25
C GLU A 95 -14.07 -13.98 -10.37
N GLN A 96 -13.20 -13.19 -11.01
CA GLN A 96 -12.25 -12.34 -10.31
C GLN A 96 -12.97 -11.30 -9.44
N ALA A 97 -14.01 -10.64 -9.94
CA ALA A 97 -14.77 -9.66 -9.17
C ALA A 97 -15.45 -10.29 -7.95
N LYS A 98 -16.05 -11.48 -8.11
CA LYS A 98 -16.62 -12.25 -7.01
C LYS A 98 -15.56 -12.63 -5.96
N ALA A 99 -14.40 -13.11 -6.41
CA ALA A 99 -13.28 -13.46 -5.54
C ALA A 99 -12.67 -12.24 -4.84
N MET A 100 -12.60 -11.08 -5.51
CA MET A 100 -12.16 -9.83 -4.92
C MET A 100 -13.11 -9.37 -3.81
N LYS A 101 -14.42 -9.37 -4.05
CA LYS A 101 -15.41 -9.06 -2.99
C LYS A 101 -15.25 -10.01 -1.80
N ARG A 102 -15.07 -11.30 -2.07
CA ARG A 102 -14.81 -12.31 -1.04
C ARG A 102 -13.54 -11.99 -0.26
N TYR A 103 -12.43 -11.69 -0.91
CA TYR A 103 -11.18 -11.28 -0.27
C TYR A 103 -11.35 -10.04 0.60
N ILE A 104 -12.06 -9.02 0.10
CA ILE A 104 -12.32 -7.79 0.88
C ILE A 104 -13.12 -8.11 2.14
N ARG A 105 -14.17 -8.93 2.03
CA ARG A 105 -15.09 -9.29 3.13
C ARG A 105 -14.45 -10.23 4.15
N GLU A 106 -13.76 -11.28 3.70
CA GLU A 106 -13.25 -12.36 4.56
C GLU A 106 -11.84 -12.09 5.09
N VAL A 107 -11.05 -11.23 4.42
CA VAL A 107 -9.64 -11.01 4.78
C VAL A 107 -9.37 -9.54 5.06
N PHE A 108 -9.56 -8.66 4.07
CA PHE A 108 -9.07 -7.28 4.19
C PHE A 108 -9.75 -6.51 5.32
N ILE A 109 -11.09 -6.49 5.36
CA ILE A 109 -11.84 -5.73 6.35
C ILE A 109 -11.68 -6.29 7.78
N PRO A 110 -11.71 -7.61 8.02
CA PRO A 110 -11.38 -8.18 9.33
C PRO A 110 -9.99 -7.80 9.84
N GLU A 111 -8.95 -7.93 9.01
CA GLU A 111 -7.58 -7.55 9.39
C GLU A 111 -7.47 -6.03 9.60
N TYR A 112 -8.14 -5.23 8.77
CA TYR A 112 -8.22 -3.78 8.93
C TYR A 112 -8.84 -3.38 10.28
N ALA A 113 -9.94 -4.00 10.68
CA ALA A 113 -10.61 -3.75 11.95
C ALA A 113 -9.72 -4.09 13.15
N LYS A 114 -9.14 -5.30 13.13
CA LYS A 114 -8.28 -5.81 14.19
C LYS A 114 -7.04 -4.95 14.39
N ASN A 115 -6.47 -4.41 13.30
CA ASN A 115 -5.25 -3.60 13.33
C ASN A 115 -5.39 -2.33 14.19
N PHE A 116 -6.62 -1.85 14.43
CA PHE A 116 -6.83 -0.69 15.30
C PHE A 116 -6.52 -0.96 16.78
N ASN A 117 -6.47 -2.24 17.20
CA ASN A 117 -6.31 -2.65 18.60
C ASN A 117 -7.38 -2.03 19.54
N LYS A 118 -8.63 -1.96 19.07
CA LYS A 118 -9.78 -1.37 19.79
C LYS A 118 -10.93 -2.35 20.03
N GLY A 119 -10.72 -3.64 19.78
CA GLY A 119 -11.78 -4.66 19.87
C GLY A 119 -12.84 -4.55 18.77
N LEU A 120 -12.50 -3.90 17.65
CA LEU A 120 -13.39 -3.76 16.50
C LEU A 120 -13.44 -5.04 15.69
N LEU A 121 -14.64 -5.38 15.22
CA LEU A 121 -14.92 -6.46 14.28
C LEU A 121 -15.13 -5.92 12.86
N ALA A 122 -15.24 -6.81 11.88
CA ALA A 122 -15.48 -6.42 10.49
C ALA A 122 -16.80 -5.65 10.35
N GLU A 123 -17.81 -6.07 11.12
CA GLU A 123 -19.14 -5.48 11.19
C GLU A 123 -19.11 -4.05 11.75
N ASP A 124 -18.09 -3.67 12.52
CA ASP A 124 -17.96 -2.30 13.01
C ASP A 124 -17.42 -1.35 11.93
N ILE A 125 -16.84 -1.86 10.85
CA ILE A 125 -16.23 -1.04 9.80
C ILE A 125 -17.29 -0.62 8.79
N LYS A 126 -17.60 0.68 8.76
CA LYS A 126 -18.45 1.25 7.72
C LYS A 126 -17.64 1.51 6.46
N PHE A 127 -17.74 0.63 5.47
CA PHE A 127 -17.05 0.77 4.20
C PHE A 127 -17.96 0.50 3.01
N TYR A 128 -17.55 1.04 1.85
CA TYR A 128 -18.11 0.69 0.56
C TYR A 128 -16.96 0.49 -0.44
N GLY A 129 -17.00 -0.61 -1.17
CA GLY A 129 -16.04 -0.93 -2.22
C GLY A 129 -16.63 -0.76 -3.61
N LYS A 130 -15.76 -0.55 -4.60
CA LYS A 130 -16.10 -0.60 -6.02
C LYS A 130 -14.94 -1.17 -6.82
N ILE A 131 -15.24 -2.12 -7.70
CA ILE A 131 -14.26 -2.85 -8.51
C ILE A 131 -14.23 -2.25 -9.90
N HIS A 132 -13.04 -1.93 -10.40
CA HIS A 132 -12.81 -1.51 -11.78
C HIS A 132 -11.85 -2.50 -12.45
N PHE A 133 -12.02 -2.69 -13.76
CA PHE A 133 -11.31 -3.72 -14.53
C PHE A 133 -10.15 -3.18 -15.38
N ASP A 134 -10.00 -1.85 -15.48
CA ASP A 134 -9.02 -1.24 -16.38
C ASP A 134 -8.18 -0.18 -15.67
N ARG A 135 -6.87 -0.20 -15.94
CA ARG A 135 -5.96 0.91 -15.68
C ARG A 135 -5.53 1.42 -17.04
N ASN A 136 -5.99 2.60 -17.43
CA ASN A 136 -5.60 3.30 -18.67
C ASN A 136 -4.08 3.66 -18.75
N ARG A 137 -3.19 2.98 -18.03
CA ARG A 137 -1.78 3.35 -17.83
C ARG A 137 -0.77 2.29 -18.30
N SER A 138 -1.16 1.11 -18.76
CA SER A 138 -0.20 0.13 -19.29
C SER A 138 -0.82 -0.93 -20.21
N ASN A 139 0.01 -1.54 -21.06
CA ASN A 139 -0.33 -2.67 -21.94
C ASN A 139 -0.64 -3.99 -21.19
N ASN A 140 -0.84 -3.97 -19.88
CA ASN A 140 -1.13 -5.17 -19.09
C ASN A 140 -2.58 -5.60 -19.27
N LYS A 141 -2.82 -6.90 -19.47
CA LYS A 141 -4.13 -7.45 -19.82
C LYS A 141 -5.07 -7.64 -18.63
N LEU A 142 -4.54 -7.78 -17.41
CA LEU A 142 -5.31 -7.93 -16.18
C LEU A 142 -5.04 -6.76 -15.25
N ASN A 143 -6.02 -5.86 -15.09
CA ASN A 143 -5.92 -4.62 -14.32
C ASN A 143 -7.08 -4.43 -13.33
N MET A 144 -7.72 -5.52 -12.89
CA MET A 144 -8.78 -5.44 -11.91
C MET A 144 -8.25 -4.95 -10.56
N HIS A 145 -8.90 -3.93 -10.00
CA HIS A 145 -8.57 -3.36 -8.69
C HIS A 145 -9.83 -2.89 -7.99
N CYS A 146 -9.74 -2.72 -6.68
CA CYS A 146 -10.84 -2.29 -5.84
C CYS A 146 -10.50 -0.96 -5.15
N HIS A 147 -11.39 0.02 -5.26
CA HIS A 147 -11.38 1.21 -4.43
C HIS A 147 -12.30 0.98 -3.22
N LEU A 148 -11.85 1.37 -2.04
CA LEU A 148 -12.67 1.38 -0.83
C LEU A 148 -12.82 2.80 -0.31
N ILE A 149 -14.02 3.14 0.13
CA ILE A 149 -14.35 4.34 0.90
C ILE A 149 -14.69 3.87 2.30
N VAL A 150 -13.83 4.16 3.27
CA VAL A 150 -13.99 3.72 4.67
C VAL A 150 -14.28 4.93 5.54
N SER A 151 -15.36 4.90 6.31
CA SER A 151 -15.66 5.98 7.26
C SER A 151 -14.59 6.07 8.34
N ARG A 152 -14.27 7.29 8.78
CA ARG A 152 -13.41 7.51 9.96
C ARG A 152 -14.07 7.03 11.25
N LYS A 153 -15.39 6.85 11.24
CA LYS A 153 -16.16 6.37 12.38
C LYS A 153 -16.60 4.94 12.14
N ASP A 154 -16.69 4.18 13.21
CA ASP A 154 -17.33 2.86 13.18
C ASP A 154 -18.81 2.97 12.80
N GLN A 155 -19.47 1.83 12.54
CA GLN A 155 -20.89 1.79 12.22
C GLN A 155 -21.78 2.42 13.30
N SER A 156 -21.37 2.32 14.59
CA SER A 156 -22.12 2.93 15.71
C SER A 156 -21.93 4.44 15.84
N ASN A 157 -21.08 5.05 15.00
CA ASN A 157 -20.74 6.47 14.99
C ASN A 157 -20.04 6.98 16.26
N LYS A 158 -19.34 6.10 16.99
CA LYS A 158 -18.72 6.39 18.30
C LYS A 158 -17.20 6.34 18.26
N VAL A 159 -16.61 5.28 17.72
CA VAL A 159 -15.16 5.04 17.71
C VAL A 159 -14.52 5.77 16.52
N LYS A 160 -13.45 6.55 16.77
CA LYS A 160 -12.63 7.15 15.71
C LYS A 160 -11.53 6.18 15.26
N MET A 161 -11.42 5.96 13.96
CA MET A 161 -10.47 5.05 13.31
C MET A 161 -9.69 5.84 12.25
N SER A 162 -8.37 5.84 12.34
CA SER A 162 -7.51 6.52 11.35
C SER A 162 -6.40 5.58 10.92
N PRO A 163 -6.40 5.05 9.69
CA PRO A 163 -5.33 4.19 9.20
C PRO A 163 -4.03 4.99 8.90
N LEU A 164 -4.12 6.33 8.93
CA LEU A 164 -3.02 7.25 8.70
C LEU A 164 -2.37 7.74 10.01
N THR A 165 -2.73 7.16 11.16
CA THR A 165 -2.09 7.51 12.43
C THR A 165 -0.62 7.07 12.48
N ASN A 166 0.18 7.76 13.29
CA ASN A 166 1.56 7.36 13.61
C ASN A 166 1.63 6.46 14.85
N HIS A 167 0.53 6.31 15.59
CA HIS A 167 0.43 5.39 16.72
C HIS A 167 0.23 3.97 16.20
N ARG A 168 1.01 2.97 16.65
CA ARG A 168 0.92 1.58 16.16
C ARG A 168 0.38 0.61 17.21
N ASN A 169 0.80 0.74 18.46
CA ASN A 169 0.32 -0.06 19.58
C ASN A 169 0.50 0.68 20.91
N THR A 170 0.00 1.91 20.99
CA THR A 170 0.18 2.76 22.16
C THR A 170 -0.71 2.24 23.31
N LYS A 171 -0.09 1.77 24.39
CA LYS A 171 -0.80 1.25 25.58
C LYS A 171 -1.02 2.30 26.68
N LYS A 172 -0.30 3.43 26.62
CA LYS A 172 -0.27 4.49 27.65
C LYS A 172 -0.64 5.85 27.06
N GLY A 173 -1.32 6.67 27.85
CA GLY A 173 -1.75 8.02 27.46
C GLY A 173 -3.21 8.09 26.97
N ALA A 174 -3.62 9.27 26.51
CA ALA A 174 -5.00 9.53 26.07
C ALA A 174 -5.38 8.75 24.79
N ILE A 175 -4.38 8.36 23.98
CA ILE A 175 -4.58 7.58 22.76
C ILE A 175 -4.14 6.15 23.04
N LYS A 176 -5.12 5.25 23.13
CA LYS A 176 -4.90 3.80 23.23
C LYS A 176 -5.11 3.14 21.86
N GLY A 177 -4.26 2.16 21.54
CA GLY A 177 -4.26 1.45 20.26
C GLY A 177 -3.36 2.09 19.20
N GLY A 178 -3.69 1.91 17.94
CA GLY A 178 -2.90 2.43 16.82
C GLY A 178 -3.35 1.86 15.48
N PHE A 179 -2.55 2.02 14.44
CA PHE A 179 -2.69 1.30 13.18
C PHE A 179 -1.30 1.15 12.58
N ASP A 180 -0.93 -0.08 12.27
CA ASP A 180 0.34 -0.43 11.63
C ASP A 180 0.09 -0.98 10.22
N ARG A 181 0.41 -0.15 9.23
CA ARG A 181 0.25 -0.51 7.81
C ARG A 181 1.14 -1.68 7.39
N VAL A 182 2.33 -1.82 7.97
CA VAL A 182 3.23 -2.95 7.67
C VAL A 182 2.59 -4.25 8.13
N ILE A 183 2.08 -4.27 9.37
CA ILE A 183 1.38 -5.45 9.92
C ILE A 183 0.13 -5.76 9.10
N LEU A 184 -0.63 -4.74 8.67
CA LEU A 184 -1.80 -4.97 7.81
C LEU A 184 -1.39 -5.68 6.53
N PHE A 185 -0.41 -5.15 5.82
CA PHE A 185 0.00 -5.64 4.50
C PHE A 185 0.55 -7.07 4.59
N GLU A 186 1.37 -7.38 5.59
CA GLU A 186 1.87 -8.73 5.82
C GLU A 186 0.75 -9.72 6.15
N ASN A 187 -0.22 -9.33 6.99
CA ASN A 187 -1.31 -10.23 7.40
C ASN A 187 -2.29 -10.50 6.26
N VAL A 188 -2.68 -9.47 5.51
CA VAL A 188 -3.61 -9.65 4.39
C VAL A 188 -2.97 -10.41 3.23
N GLU A 189 -1.65 -10.27 3.03
CA GLU A 189 -0.88 -11.08 2.08
C GLU A 189 -0.92 -12.57 2.47
N LYS A 190 -0.54 -12.90 3.70
CA LYS A 190 -0.57 -14.30 4.18
C LYS A 190 -1.99 -14.90 4.14
N SER A 191 -2.98 -14.10 4.51
CA SER A 191 -4.38 -14.53 4.49
C SER A 191 -4.93 -14.67 3.07
N PHE A 192 -4.47 -13.84 2.12
CA PHE A 192 -4.74 -14.05 0.69
C PHE A 192 -4.19 -15.40 0.23
N ASP A 193 -2.93 -15.69 0.56
CA ASP A 193 -2.26 -16.93 0.15
C ASP A 193 -3.00 -18.15 0.67
N LYS A 194 -3.46 -18.11 1.93
CA LYS A 194 -4.30 -19.14 2.53
C LYS A 194 -5.68 -19.26 1.86
N LEU A 195 -6.33 -18.12 1.57
CA LEU A 195 -7.68 -18.09 1.01
C LEU A 195 -7.75 -18.66 -0.41
N PHE A 196 -6.72 -18.39 -1.23
CA PHE A 196 -6.69 -18.75 -2.65
C PHE A 196 -5.69 -19.88 -2.98
N GLY A 197 -5.00 -20.43 -1.98
CA GLY A 197 -3.95 -21.42 -2.19
C GLY A 197 -2.89 -20.90 -3.16
N TYR A 198 -2.40 -19.68 -2.90
CA TYR A 198 -1.35 -19.03 -3.68
C TYR A 198 0.01 -19.34 -3.05
N ASP A 199 0.85 -20.06 -3.79
CA ASP A 199 2.22 -20.36 -3.38
C ASP A 199 3.12 -19.18 -3.75
N ARG A 200 3.25 -18.25 -2.81
CA ARG A 200 3.96 -16.99 -3.04
C ARG A 200 5.47 -17.19 -2.94
N GLN A 201 6.17 -16.84 -4.01
CA GLN A 201 7.64 -16.80 -3.99
C GLN A 201 8.15 -15.69 -3.06
N LEU A 202 9.33 -15.88 -2.47
CA LEU A 202 9.95 -14.92 -1.56
C LEU A 202 10.02 -13.50 -2.18
N THR A 203 10.41 -13.41 -3.45
CA THR A 203 10.56 -12.15 -4.20
C THR A 203 9.24 -11.38 -4.35
N GLU A 204 8.11 -12.09 -4.26
CA GLU A 204 6.77 -11.52 -4.36
C GLU A 204 6.20 -11.08 -3.01
N THR A 205 6.86 -11.42 -1.90
CA THR A 205 6.39 -11.06 -0.56
C THR A 205 6.49 -9.55 -0.33
N PHE A 206 5.55 -9.03 0.46
CA PHE A 206 5.57 -7.65 0.91
C PHE A 206 6.89 -7.33 1.61
N GLN A 207 7.37 -8.24 2.47
CA GLN A 207 8.61 -8.05 3.22
C GLN A 207 9.80 -7.88 2.28
N TYR A 208 9.97 -8.77 1.30
CA TYR A 208 11.06 -8.67 0.33
C TYR A 208 10.97 -7.37 -0.47
N CYS A 209 9.81 -7.08 -1.07
CA CYS A 209 9.60 -5.88 -1.89
C CYS A 209 9.85 -4.59 -1.10
N ASN A 210 9.35 -4.52 0.15
CA ASN A 210 9.55 -3.37 1.01
C ASN A 210 11.03 -3.20 1.42
N THR A 211 11.74 -4.29 1.72
CA THR A 211 13.18 -4.24 2.02
C THR A 211 13.99 -3.80 0.80
N MET A 212 13.71 -4.33 -0.39
CA MET A 212 14.43 -3.91 -1.61
C MET A 212 14.24 -2.44 -1.93
N LYS A 213 13.04 -1.90 -1.67
CA LYS A 213 12.73 -0.49 -1.91
C LYS A 213 13.32 0.43 -0.83
N ASN A 214 13.12 0.11 0.45
CA ASN A 214 13.31 1.04 1.56
C ASN A 214 14.40 0.61 2.58
N GLY A 215 14.90 -0.62 2.49
CA GLY A 215 15.85 -1.18 3.45
C GLY A 215 17.29 -0.66 3.30
N SER A 216 18.12 -0.91 4.31
CA SER A 216 19.56 -0.64 4.26
C SER A 216 20.25 -1.54 3.23
N VAL A 217 21.46 -1.17 2.78
CA VAL A 217 22.26 -2.01 1.87
C VAL A 217 22.45 -3.42 2.44
N THR A 218 22.76 -3.52 3.74
CA THR A 218 22.93 -4.80 4.44
C THR A 218 21.64 -5.63 4.45
N ASP A 219 20.48 -5.01 4.63
CA ASP A 219 19.20 -5.75 4.62
C ASP A 219 18.83 -6.24 3.22
N LYS A 220 19.16 -5.47 2.17
CA LYS A 220 18.97 -5.87 0.77
C LYS A 220 19.84 -7.09 0.44
N LEU A 221 21.13 -7.04 0.79
CA LEU A 221 22.05 -8.17 0.59
C LEU A 221 21.54 -9.43 1.29
N ARG A 222 21.12 -9.32 2.56
CA ARG A 222 20.54 -10.45 3.31
C ARG A 222 19.28 -11.02 2.65
N MET A 223 18.45 -10.19 2.03
CA MET A 223 17.27 -10.67 1.30
C MET A 223 17.63 -11.37 -0.01
N GLN A 224 18.65 -10.90 -0.74
CA GLN A 224 19.14 -11.56 -1.94
C GLN A 224 19.81 -12.91 -1.62
N GLU A 225 20.57 -12.99 -0.53
CA GLU A 225 21.13 -14.27 -0.05
C GLU A 225 20.02 -15.31 0.23
N LYS A 226 18.93 -14.89 0.88
CA LYS A 226 17.77 -15.78 1.13
C LYS A 226 17.09 -16.24 -0.15
N GLU A 227 17.02 -15.40 -1.17
CA GLU A 227 16.48 -15.75 -2.49
C GLU A 227 17.35 -16.83 -3.15
N ILE A 228 18.68 -16.67 -3.13
CA ILE A 228 19.64 -17.64 -3.68
C ILE A 228 19.59 -18.97 -2.94
N VAL A 229 19.52 -18.96 -1.61
CA VAL A 229 19.45 -20.18 -0.78
C VAL A 229 18.10 -20.89 -0.92
N GLY A 230 17.02 -20.17 -1.18
CA GLY A 230 15.67 -20.72 -1.38
C GLY A 230 15.44 -21.34 -2.77
N THR A 231 16.27 -20.99 -3.75
CA THR A 231 16.41 -21.75 -5.00
C THR A 231 17.42 -22.86 -4.77
N ASP A 232 17.09 -24.13 -5.05
CA ASP A 232 18.02 -25.27 -4.91
C ASP A 232 19.24 -25.17 -5.87
N ILE A 233 20.13 -24.22 -5.61
CA ILE A 233 21.45 -24.15 -6.20
C ILE A 233 22.40 -24.59 -5.09
N GLN A 234 22.90 -25.83 -5.20
CA GLN A 234 24.05 -26.24 -4.40
C GLN A 234 25.19 -25.24 -4.64
N PRO A 235 25.68 -24.52 -3.63
CA PRO A 235 26.83 -23.66 -3.82
C PRO A 235 28.05 -24.56 -4.03
N ASN A 236 28.61 -24.56 -5.25
CA ASN A 236 29.96 -25.05 -5.47
C ASN A 236 30.93 -24.07 -4.79
N VAL A 237 31.27 -24.36 -3.54
CA VAL A 237 32.23 -23.59 -2.74
C VAL A 237 33.64 -23.86 -3.26
N GLN A 238 34.03 -23.21 -4.36
CA GLN A 238 35.43 -23.29 -4.82
C GLN A 238 36.02 -21.98 -5.38
N SER A 239 35.34 -20.83 -5.35
CA SER A 239 35.88 -19.62 -6.01
C SER A 239 36.07 -18.37 -5.13
N PHE A 240 35.73 -18.36 -3.84
CA PHE A 240 35.79 -17.11 -3.06
C PHE A 240 37.03 -16.94 -2.16
N SER A 241 37.91 -17.94 -2.08
CA SER A 241 39.08 -17.90 -1.19
C SER A 241 40.40 -17.52 -1.85
N GLN A 242 40.42 -17.12 -3.13
CA GLN A 242 41.67 -16.84 -3.87
C GLN A 242 41.90 -15.38 -4.30
N LEU A 243 41.02 -14.44 -3.94
CA LEU A 243 41.19 -13.03 -4.34
C LEU A 243 41.77 -12.11 -3.26
N ASN A 244 42.09 -12.61 -2.06
CA ASN A 244 42.54 -11.75 -0.95
C ASN A 244 44.05 -11.74 -0.65
N ASP A 245 44.88 -12.55 -1.32
CA ASP A 245 46.31 -12.66 -0.98
C ASP A 245 47.28 -12.02 -2.00
N GLN A 246 46.82 -11.21 -2.95
CA GLN A 246 47.70 -10.58 -3.96
C GLN A 246 47.64 -9.04 -4.04
N LEU A 247 47.05 -8.33 -3.07
CA LEU A 247 47.03 -6.85 -3.05
C LEU A 247 47.91 -6.21 -1.97
N ILE A 248 48.82 -6.97 -1.35
CA ILE A 248 49.85 -6.42 -0.46
C ILE A 248 51.23 -6.86 -0.96
N ASP A 249 51.62 -6.41 -2.14
CA ASP A 249 52.97 -5.90 -2.38
C ASP A 249 53.07 -5.32 -3.79
N GLN A 250 53.88 -4.28 -3.94
CA GLN A 250 54.22 -3.58 -5.18
C GLN A 250 53.26 -2.45 -5.60
N SER A 251 53.30 -1.36 -4.82
CA SER A 251 53.53 -0.07 -5.45
C SER A 251 54.98 -0.05 -5.97
N ILE A 252 55.18 0.22 -7.28
CA ILE A 252 56.22 1.06 -7.88
C ILE A 252 56.19 0.89 -9.41
N ASN A 253 55.80 1.98 -10.07
CA ASN A 253 56.17 2.45 -11.41
C ASN A 253 55.57 1.84 -12.71
N GLN A 254 55.13 2.81 -13.53
CA GLN A 254 55.09 2.89 -15.01
C GLN A 254 53.84 2.42 -15.78
N SER A 255 53.12 3.44 -16.24
CA SER A 255 52.86 3.77 -17.66
C SER A 255 52.13 2.79 -18.58
N THR A 256 50.93 3.24 -18.98
CA THR A 256 50.29 3.17 -20.33
C THR A 256 49.86 1.83 -20.94
N ASN A 257 48.54 1.76 -21.11
CA ASN A 257 47.76 1.25 -22.26
C ASN A 257 47.90 -0.21 -22.69
N GLN A 258 46.77 -0.94 -22.58
CA GLN A 258 46.25 -1.97 -23.50
C GLN A 258 44.77 -2.18 -23.08
N SER A 259 43.77 -1.97 -23.93
CA SER A 259 43.24 -2.88 -24.97
C SER A 259 42.90 -4.30 -24.49
N THR A 260 41.73 -4.72 -24.96
CA THR A 260 41.25 -6.09 -25.24
C THR A 260 40.62 -6.95 -24.14
N PHE A 261 39.38 -7.36 -24.46
CA PHE A 261 38.68 -8.61 -24.13
C PHE A 261 38.22 -8.80 -22.68
N LEU A 262 36.91 -9.04 -22.53
CA LEU A 262 36.36 -10.34 -22.11
C LEU A 262 34.84 -10.32 -22.28
N ASP A 263 34.37 -11.03 -23.31
CA ASP A 263 33.00 -11.51 -23.43
C ASP A 263 32.71 -12.51 -22.31
N GLY A 264 31.51 -12.43 -21.73
CA GLY A 264 30.97 -13.51 -20.89
C GLY A 264 30.44 -13.12 -19.52
N VAL A 265 29.78 -11.97 -19.35
CA VAL A 265 28.74 -11.72 -18.31
C VAL A 265 28.02 -10.40 -18.63
N SER A 266 27.19 -10.38 -19.67
CA SER A 266 26.48 -9.16 -20.12
C SER A 266 24.96 -9.38 -20.20
N THR A 267 24.34 -9.88 -19.13
CA THR A 267 22.87 -10.08 -19.16
C THR A 267 22.13 -9.79 -17.86
N LEU A 268 22.67 -8.94 -16.97
CA LEU A 268 21.92 -8.46 -15.80
C LEU A 268 21.93 -6.95 -15.57
N PHE A 269 22.43 -6.15 -16.52
CA PHE A 269 22.29 -4.69 -16.47
C PHE A 269 21.34 -4.19 -17.55
N SER A 270 20.05 -4.20 -17.23
CA SER A 270 18.98 -3.38 -17.82
C SER A 270 17.72 -3.71 -17.01
N ILE A 271 17.25 -2.87 -16.09
CA ILE A 271 16.55 -1.61 -16.38
C ILE A 271 16.60 -0.76 -15.10
N LEU A 272 17.28 0.38 -15.14
CA LEU A 272 17.08 1.48 -14.21
C LEU A 272 16.59 2.67 -15.04
N PRO A 273 15.39 3.23 -14.79
CA PRO A 273 15.06 4.52 -15.34
C PRO A 273 15.84 5.61 -14.60
N SER A 274 16.59 6.36 -15.40
CA SER A 274 17.34 7.57 -15.06
C SER A 274 16.51 8.55 -14.24
N ALA A 275 17.09 9.01 -13.12
CA ALA A 275 16.62 10.16 -12.37
C ALA A 275 16.73 11.43 -13.23
N LYS A 276 15.59 12.11 -13.42
CA LYS A 276 15.58 13.55 -13.69
C LYS A 276 14.63 14.23 -12.72
N ASP A 277 15.23 15.17 -12.02
CA ASP A 277 14.78 16.18 -11.08
C ASP A 277 13.28 16.52 -11.08
N ASN A 278 12.72 16.55 -9.87
CA ASN A 278 11.88 17.66 -9.43
C ASN A 278 12.18 17.96 -7.96
N THR A 279 12.68 19.16 -7.77
CA THR A 279 13.08 19.89 -6.57
C THR A 279 12.18 19.61 -5.36
N LEU A 280 12.79 19.12 -4.27
CA LEU A 280 12.20 19.20 -2.93
C LEU A 280 12.43 20.62 -2.41
N GLN A 281 11.35 21.40 -2.31
CA GLN A 281 11.37 22.66 -1.57
C GLN A 281 11.07 22.34 -0.10
N GLU A 282 12.10 22.44 0.74
CA GLU A 282 11.97 22.45 2.18
C GLU A 282 11.19 23.69 2.62
N ASP A 283 9.96 23.52 3.10
CA ASP A 283 9.32 24.51 3.97
C ASP A 283 9.47 24.03 5.43
N GLN A 284 10.59 24.44 6.03
CA GLN A 284 10.78 24.44 7.47
C GLN A 284 9.80 25.42 8.11
N GLN A 285 8.81 24.93 8.86
CA GLN A 285 8.04 25.78 9.76
C GLN A 285 8.91 26.17 10.97
N PRO A 286 9.00 27.47 11.33
CA PRO A 286 9.85 27.91 12.43
C PRO A 286 9.26 27.54 13.80
N LEU A 287 10.15 27.07 14.68
CA LEU A 287 9.93 26.93 16.12
C LEU A 287 9.44 28.25 16.72
N LYS A 288 8.27 28.23 17.37
CA LYS A 288 7.74 29.38 18.12
C LYS A 288 8.56 29.62 19.40
N PRO A 289 8.95 30.87 19.73
CA PRO A 289 9.65 31.15 20.97
C PRO A 289 8.72 31.13 22.19
N ASN A 290 9.19 30.51 23.27
CA ASN A 290 8.56 30.48 24.59
C ASN A 290 8.34 31.89 25.15
N LYS A 291 7.07 32.26 25.41
CA LYS A 291 6.73 33.51 26.11
C LYS A 291 7.05 33.39 27.60
N LYS A 292 7.99 34.19 28.09
CA LYS A 292 8.29 34.39 29.52
C LYS A 292 7.07 35.00 30.24
N LYS A 293 6.67 34.41 31.38
CA LYS A 293 5.66 34.97 32.30
C LYS A 293 6.17 36.29 32.91
N LYS A 294 5.41 37.38 32.75
CA LYS A 294 5.63 38.62 33.52
C LYS A 294 4.96 38.50 34.89
N ARG A 295 5.73 38.77 35.95
CA ARG A 295 5.25 38.88 37.35
C ARG A 295 4.36 40.13 37.50
N ARG A 296 3.23 40.01 38.19
CA ARG A 296 2.39 41.12 38.64
C ARG A 296 3.03 41.74 39.88
N ILE A 297 3.24 43.06 39.86
CA ILE A 297 3.58 43.88 41.02
C ILE A 297 2.26 44.23 41.72
N ILE A 298 2.25 44.06 43.04
CA ILE A 298 1.16 44.46 43.94
C ILE A 298 1.41 45.91 44.35
N THR A 299 0.40 46.74 44.17
CA THR A 299 0.19 48.02 44.85
C THR A 299 -1.31 48.20 44.95
#